data_AF-A0A5B1QSK2-F1
#
_entry.id   AF-A0A5B1QSK2-F1
#
_cell.length_a   1.000
_cell.length_b   1.000
_cell.length_c   1.000
_cell.angle_alpha   90.00
_cell.angle_beta   90.00
_cell.angle_gamma   90.00
#
_symmetry.space_group_name_H-M   'P 1'
#
loop_
_entity.id
_entity.type
_entity.pdbx_description
1 polymer ?
#
loop_
_entity_poly.entity_id
_entity_poly.type
_entity_poly.pdbx_seq_one_letter_code
_entity_poly.pdbx_strand_id
1 'polypeptide(L)'
;MHTNDTQSSVFTGLQVEKPNGYLLLTRSLAWDDYEAHQRVVADKKNFAANGRKLVPAMAAPRAGVSLFHGVFADTAILERVLSAPVVEIVEVSPKDKSEAGQAKLRELLARMEKVTNSSGKESAAVAGIGGPVHEREGDWVVLIGWQSVEAHAQDVRNGPMGDFVKELGTTCKVKFGHAKLRRHGGAKL
;
A
#
# COMPACT_ATOMS: atom_id res chain seq x y z
N MET A 1 -5.07 -5.10 -33.99
CA MET A 1 -5.38 -5.72 -32.69
C MET A 1 -4.10 -5.71 -31.88
N HIS A 2 -3.88 -4.67 -31.06
CA HIS A 2 -2.68 -4.55 -30.24
C HIS A 2 -2.91 -5.30 -28.92
N THR A 3 -2.22 -6.41 -28.73
CA THR A 3 -2.06 -7.03 -27.41
C THR A 3 -1.13 -6.11 -26.63
N ASN A 4 -1.70 -5.29 -25.74
CA ASN A 4 -0.89 -4.62 -24.72
C ASN A 4 -0.33 -5.71 -23.81
N ASP A 5 0.94 -6.06 -23.99
CA ASP A 5 1.73 -6.86 -23.05
C ASP A 5 1.80 -6.08 -21.72
N THR A 6 0.79 -6.23 -20.86
CA THR A 6 0.84 -5.69 -19.49
C THR A 6 1.83 -6.51 -18.69
N GLN A 7 3.06 -6.02 -18.61
CA GLN A 7 4.15 -6.68 -17.90
C GLN A 7 3.93 -6.60 -16.38
N SER A 8 3.69 -7.75 -15.76
CA SER A 8 3.66 -7.93 -14.31
C SER A 8 5.01 -7.57 -13.69
N SER A 9 5.03 -6.64 -12.72
CA SER A 9 6.21 -6.33 -11.90
C SER A 9 6.37 -7.28 -10.70
N VAL A 10 6.53 -6.88 -9.43
CA VAL A 10 6.41 -7.66 -8.15
C VAL A 10 7.29 -6.83 -7.24
N PHE A 11 6.76 -6.29 -6.15
CA PHE A 11 7.57 -5.51 -5.22
C PHE A 11 7.75 -6.27 -3.91
N THR A 12 9.00 -6.56 -3.55
CA THR A 12 9.32 -7.17 -2.26
C THR A 12 10.19 -6.24 -1.43
N GLY A 13 9.96 -6.17 -0.13
CA GLY A 13 10.78 -5.33 0.73
C GLY A 13 10.75 -5.77 2.18
N LEU A 14 11.81 -5.45 2.90
CA LEU A 14 11.83 -5.60 4.35
C LEU A 14 11.41 -4.29 4.99
N GLN A 15 10.67 -4.39 6.10
CA GLN A 15 10.37 -3.24 6.93
C GLN A 15 11.68 -2.65 7.48
N VAL A 16 11.77 -1.32 7.54
CA VAL A 16 12.99 -0.61 7.96
C VAL A 16 13.13 -0.57 9.48
N GLU A 17 12.03 -0.42 10.22
CA GLU A 17 12.08 -0.18 11.69
C GLU A 17 11.99 -1.44 12.55
N LYS A 18 11.41 -2.52 12.01
CA LYS A 18 11.18 -3.78 12.71
C LYS A 18 11.47 -4.95 11.77
N PRO A 19 11.84 -6.14 12.27
CA PRO A 19 12.07 -7.32 11.44
C PRO A 19 10.74 -7.94 10.93
N ASN A 20 9.89 -7.13 10.31
CA ASN A 20 8.72 -7.60 9.56
C ASN A 20 9.03 -7.49 8.06
N GLY A 21 8.48 -8.40 7.26
CA GLY A 21 8.57 -8.33 5.79
C GLY A 21 7.28 -7.77 5.21
N TYR A 22 7.38 -6.92 4.19
CA TYR A 22 6.25 -6.52 3.36
C TYR A 22 6.39 -7.14 1.97
N LEU A 23 5.35 -7.83 1.54
CA LEU A 23 5.20 -8.26 0.15
C LEU A 23 4.08 -7.41 -0.45
N LEU A 24 4.43 -6.53 -1.40
CA LEU A 24 3.47 -5.66 -2.06
C LEU A 24 3.31 -6.09 -3.53
N LEU A 25 2.10 -6.52 -3.87
CA LEU A 25 1.73 -6.94 -5.21
C LEU A 25 0.79 -5.89 -5.79
N THR A 26 1.22 -5.13 -6.80
CA THR A 26 0.39 -4.11 -7.45
C THR A 26 -0.20 -4.64 -8.74
N ARG A 27 -1.38 -4.18 -9.16
CA ARG A 27 -2.03 -4.65 -10.41
C ARG A 27 -1.13 -4.29 -11.60
N SER A 28 -0.22 -5.17 -12.06
CA SER A 28 -0.51 -6.32 -12.92
C SER A 28 -0.11 -7.72 -12.39
N LEU A 29 -0.04 -7.96 -11.07
CA LEU A 29 0.94 -8.92 -10.50
C LEU A 29 0.63 -10.38 -10.16
N ALA A 30 -0.42 -10.95 -10.73
CA ALA A 30 -0.61 -12.40 -10.90
C ALA A 30 -1.97 -12.71 -11.56
N TRP A 31 -2.89 -11.73 -11.53
CA TRP A 31 -4.29 -11.88 -11.88
C TRP A 31 -4.76 -10.64 -12.65
N ASP A 32 -5.52 -10.84 -13.73
CA ASP A 32 -6.09 -9.75 -14.54
C ASP A 32 -7.12 -8.91 -13.75
N ASP A 33 -7.78 -9.56 -12.79
CA ASP A 33 -8.78 -8.99 -11.90
C ASP A 33 -8.87 -9.77 -10.57
N TYR A 34 -9.69 -9.26 -9.65
CA TYR A 34 -9.95 -9.90 -8.36
C TYR A 34 -10.60 -11.29 -8.52
N GLU A 35 -11.42 -11.50 -9.55
CA GLU A 35 -12.05 -12.80 -9.79
C GLU A 35 -11.03 -13.88 -10.17
N ALA A 36 -10.01 -13.53 -10.96
CA ALA A 36 -8.90 -14.41 -11.28
C ALA A 36 -8.11 -14.81 -10.03
N HIS A 37 -7.91 -13.90 -9.08
CA HIS A 37 -7.35 -14.25 -7.76
C HIS A 37 -8.28 -15.21 -7.01
N GLN A 38 -9.58 -14.93 -6.97
CA GLN A 38 -10.57 -15.79 -6.31
C GLN A 38 -10.62 -17.20 -6.90
N ARG A 39 -10.45 -17.35 -8.22
CA ARG A 39 -10.35 -18.67 -8.87
C ARG A 39 -9.16 -19.48 -8.36
N VAL A 40 -8.01 -18.84 -8.11
CA VAL A 40 -6.87 -19.53 -7.52
C VAL A 40 -7.05 -19.81 -6.03
N VAL A 41 -7.69 -18.91 -5.29
CA VAL A 41 -8.06 -19.17 -3.88
C VAL A 41 -9.07 -20.32 -3.78
N ALA A 42 -9.97 -20.46 -4.75
CA ALA A 42 -10.95 -21.55 -4.83
C ALA A 42 -10.29 -22.92 -5.02
N ASP A 43 -9.14 -22.99 -5.69
CA ASP A 43 -8.28 -24.17 -5.70
C ASP A 43 -7.51 -24.29 -4.38
N LYS A 44 -8.25 -24.68 -3.32
CA LYS A 44 -7.73 -24.80 -1.96
C LYS A 44 -6.48 -25.67 -1.87
N LYS A 45 -6.36 -26.71 -2.72
CA LYS A 45 -5.22 -27.63 -2.71
C LYS A 45 -3.96 -26.94 -3.21
N ASN A 46 -4.02 -26.30 -4.38
CA ASN A 46 -2.85 -25.62 -4.94
C ASN A 46 -2.52 -24.33 -4.19
N PHE A 47 -3.53 -23.58 -3.72
CA PHE A 47 -3.32 -22.39 -2.91
C PHE A 47 -2.64 -22.72 -1.57
N ALA A 48 -3.07 -23.80 -0.89
CA ALA A 48 -2.42 -24.26 0.32
C ALA A 48 -0.98 -24.73 0.06
N ALA A 49 -0.76 -25.51 -1.00
CA ALA A 49 0.57 -26.00 -1.38
C ALA A 49 1.55 -24.86 -1.71
N ASN A 50 1.11 -23.85 -2.47
CA ASN A 50 1.92 -22.68 -2.80
C ASN A 50 2.20 -21.83 -1.57
N GLY A 51 1.20 -21.58 -0.72
CA GLY A 51 1.42 -20.85 0.53
C GLY A 51 2.38 -21.56 1.49
N ARG A 52 2.42 -22.91 1.49
CA ARG A 52 3.41 -23.67 2.29
C ARG A 52 4.85 -23.47 1.80
N LYS A 53 5.07 -23.20 0.51
CA LYS A 53 6.41 -22.90 -0.02
C LYS A 53 6.96 -21.57 0.52
N LEU A 54 6.09 -20.65 0.92
CA LEU A 54 6.49 -19.37 1.50
C LEU A 54 6.92 -19.52 2.97
N VAL A 55 6.32 -20.45 3.71
CA VAL A 55 6.51 -20.61 5.17
C VAL A 55 7.98 -20.61 5.62
N PRO A 56 8.93 -21.32 4.97
CA PRO A 56 10.34 -21.32 5.39
C PRO A 56 11.01 -19.95 5.30
N ALA A 57 10.49 -19.03 4.49
CA ALA A 57 11.00 -17.68 4.33
C ALA A 57 10.31 -16.65 5.23
N MET A 58 9.32 -17.07 6.03
CA MET A 58 8.51 -16.17 6.84
C MET A 58 9.00 -16.14 8.29
N ALA A 59 9.22 -14.94 8.82
CA ALA A 59 9.63 -14.73 10.22
C ALA A 59 8.53 -15.09 11.24
N ALA A 60 7.28 -15.25 10.80
CA ALA A 60 6.14 -15.59 11.65
C ALA A 60 5.32 -16.75 11.03
N PRO A 61 4.63 -17.57 11.87
CA PRO A 61 3.64 -18.52 11.39
C PRO A 61 2.59 -17.82 10.52
N ARG A 62 1.95 -18.56 9.60
CA ARG A 62 0.95 -18.03 8.65
C ARG A 62 -0.17 -17.20 9.30
N ALA A 63 -0.42 -17.39 10.60
CA ALA A 63 -1.38 -16.61 11.40
C ALA A 63 -0.98 -15.13 11.63
N GLY A 64 0.29 -14.76 11.41
CA GLY A 64 0.79 -13.38 11.51
C GLY A 64 0.78 -12.61 10.20
N VAL A 65 0.19 -13.16 9.13
CA VAL A 65 0.26 -12.64 7.77
C VAL A 65 -1.04 -11.94 7.44
N SER A 66 -0.99 -10.62 7.29
CA SER A 66 -2.10 -9.84 6.73
C SER A 66 -1.95 -9.82 5.21
N LEU A 67 -3.03 -10.17 4.51
CA LEU A 67 -3.16 -10.01 3.06
C LEU A 67 -4.43 -9.21 2.80
N PHE A 68 -4.33 -8.20 1.94
CA PHE A 68 -5.45 -7.38 1.54
C PHE A 68 -5.19 -6.80 0.14
N HIS A 69 -6.25 -6.44 -0.58
CA HIS A 69 -6.16 -5.82 -1.91
C HIS A 69 -6.57 -4.35 -1.84
N GLY A 70 -5.62 -3.46 -2.10
CA GLY A 70 -5.90 -2.03 -2.30
C GLY A 70 -6.33 -1.73 -3.72
N VAL A 71 -7.35 -0.90 -3.89
CA VAL A 71 -7.82 -0.43 -5.21
C VAL A 71 -7.33 1.01 -5.43
N PHE A 72 -6.38 1.20 -6.33
CA PHE A 72 -5.80 2.52 -6.62
C PHE A 72 -6.25 3.02 -8.00
N ALA A 73 -6.77 4.24 -8.06
CA ALA A 73 -7.34 4.81 -9.28
C ALA A 73 -6.27 5.30 -10.28
N ASP A 74 -5.14 5.82 -9.79
CA ASP A 74 -4.08 6.40 -10.62
C ASP A 74 -2.82 5.51 -10.61
N THR A 75 -2.61 4.82 -11.72
CA THR A 75 -1.46 3.90 -11.88
C THR A 75 -0.13 4.64 -12.05
N ALA A 76 -0.14 5.88 -12.54
CA ALA A 76 1.07 6.69 -12.70
C ALA A 76 1.57 7.22 -11.35
N ILE A 77 0.66 7.67 -10.48
CA ILE A 77 0.99 8.04 -9.09
C ILE A 77 1.46 6.79 -8.33
N LEU A 78 0.76 5.67 -8.48
CA LEU A 78 1.15 4.42 -7.85
C LEU A 78 2.59 4.02 -8.23
N GLU A 79 2.95 4.05 -9.51
CA GLU A 79 4.31 3.73 -9.96
C GLU A 79 5.37 4.66 -9.36
N ARG A 80 5.06 5.97 -9.25
CA ARG A 80 5.94 6.94 -8.59
C ARG A 80 6.15 6.61 -7.11
N VAL A 81 5.09 6.23 -6.41
CA VAL A 81 5.17 5.80 -5.00
C VAL A 81 6.06 4.56 -4.87
N LEU A 82 5.80 3.52 -5.67
CA LEU A 82 6.53 2.25 -5.60
C LEU A 82 8.00 2.35 -6.02
N SER A 83 8.34 3.36 -6.84
CA SER A 83 9.70 3.65 -7.27
C SER A 83 10.47 4.52 -6.27
N ALA A 84 9.85 4.98 -5.19
CA ALA A 84 10.51 5.78 -4.18
C ALA A 84 11.56 4.95 -3.39
N PRO A 85 12.64 5.57 -2.89
CA PRO A 85 13.65 4.88 -2.08
C PRO A 85 13.08 4.17 -0.84
N VAL A 86 12.06 4.76 -0.23
CA VAL A 86 11.33 4.21 0.91
C VAL A 86 9.84 4.36 0.63
N VAL A 87 9.06 3.30 0.86
CA VAL A 87 7.60 3.32 0.75
C VAL A 87 7.00 3.11 2.11
N GLU A 88 6.17 4.06 2.55
CA GLU A 88 5.29 3.89 3.69
C GLU A 88 4.01 3.18 3.25
N ILE A 89 3.65 2.13 3.98
CA ILE A 89 2.42 1.37 3.78
C ILE A 89 1.57 1.56 5.02
N VAL A 90 0.38 2.13 4.87
CA VAL A 90 -0.52 2.48 5.96
C VAL A 90 -1.86 1.78 5.77
N GLU A 91 -2.27 0.96 6.75
CA GLU A 91 -3.65 0.50 6.87
C GLU A 91 -4.43 1.48 7.77
N VAL A 92 -5.54 1.99 7.24
CA VAL A 92 -6.37 3.00 7.91
C VAL A 92 -7.79 2.49 8.04
N SER A 93 -8.31 2.53 9.26
CA SER A 93 -9.72 2.23 9.57
C SER A 93 -10.30 3.38 10.38
N PRO A 94 -11.40 4.03 9.96
CA PRO A 94 -11.98 5.09 10.76
C PRO A 94 -12.54 4.51 12.07
N LYS A 95 -12.39 5.27 13.17
CA LYS A 95 -12.90 4.87 14.49
C LYS A 95 -14.43 4.95 14.52
N ASP A 96 -14.98 5.97 13.88
CA ASP A 96 -16.40 6.05 13.56
C ASP A 96 -16.66 5.38 12.20
N LYS A 97 -17.46 4.30 12.21
CA LYS A 97 -17.80 3.53 11.01
C LYS A 97 -19.06 4.05 10.30
N SER A 98 -19.66 5.14 10.79
CA SER A 98 -20.78 5.82 10.12
C SER A 98 -20.37 6.41 8.77
N GLU A 99 -21.35 6.79 7.96
CA GLU A 99 -21.13 7.51 6.69
C GLU A 99 -20.34 8.80 6.91
N ALA A 100 -20.59 9.52 8.00
CA ALA A 100 -19.87 10.74 8.35
C ALA A 100 -18.39 10.45 8.65
N GLY A 101 -18.09 9.39 9.41
CA GLY A 101 -16.72 8.94 9.66
C GLY A 101 -15.98 8.54 8.38
N GLN A 102 -16.67 7.85 7.47
CA GLN A 102 -16.13 7.49 6.16
C GLN A 102 -15.90 8.71 5.25
N ALA A 103 -16.83 9.67 5.24
CA ALA A 103 -16.68 10.92 4.50
C ALA A 103 -15.48 11.72 5.01
N LYS A 104 -15.31 11.78 6.34
CA LYS A 104 -14.16 12.45 6.95
C LYS A 104 -12.83 11.80 6.58
N LEU A 105 -12.77 10.46 6.57
CA LEU A 105 -11.58 9.75 6.09
C LEU A 105 -11.28 10.10 4.63
N ARG A 106 -12.27 10.08 3.73
CA ARG A 106 -12.08 10.46 2.32
C ARG A 106 -11.57 11.90 2.16
N GLU A 107 -12.08 12.84 2.95
CA GLU A 107 -11.58 14.22 2.98
C GLU A 107 -10.10 14.29 3.37
N LEU A 108 -9.71 13.57 4.42
CA LEU A 108 -8.33 13.48 4.88
C LEU A 108 -7.40 12.91 3.81
N LEU A 109 -7.83 11.83 3.14
CA LEU A 109 -7.06 11.20 2.07
C LEU A 109 -6.89 12.12 0.86
N ALA A 110 -7.96 12.80 0.44
CA ALA A 110 -7.88 13.78 -0.64
C ALA A 110 -6.93 14.93 -0.31
N ARG A 111 -6.92 15.40 0.95
CA ARG A 111 -5.97 16.41 1.42
C ARG A 111 -4.53 15.89 1.36
N MET A 112 -4.29 14.66 1.81
CA MET A 112 -2.96 14.03 1.73
C MET A 112 -2.47 13.90 0.28
N GLU A 113 -3.32 13.42 -0.64
CA GLU A 113 -2.94 13.29 -2.05
C GLU A 113 -2.63 14.65 -2.67
N LYS A 114 -3.39 15.70 -2.32
CA LYS A 114 -3.11 17.06 -2.77
C LYS A 114 -1.73 17.54 -2.29
N VAL A 115 -1.41 17.36 -1.00
CA VAL A 115 -0.15 17.80 -0.42
C VAL A 115 1.04 17.03 -1.01
N THR A 116 0.95 15.69 -1.03
CA THR A 116 2.04 14.80 -1.45
C THR A 116 2.28 14.79 -2.96
N ASN A 117 1.28 15.14 -3.78
CA ASN A 117 1.41 15.19 -5.24
C ASN A 117 1.49 16.64 -5.78
N SER A 118 1.60 17.65 -4.91
CA SER A 118 1.74 19.05 -5.33
C SER A 118 3.03 19.29 -6.11
N SER A 119 2.96 20.09 -7.18
CA SER A 119 4.14 20.48 -7.97
C SER A 119 5.07 21.44 -7.21
N GLY A 120 4.56 22.11 -6.17
CA GLY A 120 5.28 23.08 -5.35
C GLY A 120 6.27 22.49 -4.34
N LYS A 121 6.38 21.15 -4.25
CA LYS A 121 7.20 20.45 -3.22
C LYS A 121 6.86 20.91 -1.80
N GLU A 122 5.58 21.08 -1.51
CA GLU A 122 5.13 21.44 -0.16
C GLU A 122 5.55 20.36 0.84
N SER A 123 5.47 19.09 0.43
CA SER A 123 5.89 17.91 1.18
C SER A 123 7.22 17.35 0.68
N ALA A 124 7.94 16.68 1.56
CA ALA A 124 9.13 15.90 1.22
C ALA A 124 8.79 14.55 0.57
N ALA A 125 7.50 14.19 0.48
CA ALA A 125 7.04 13.00 -0.21
C ALA A 125 7.32 13.07 -1.72
N VAL A 126 7.62 11.92 -2.31
CA VAL A 126 7.74 11.74 -3.76
C VAL A 126 6.36 11.76 -4.42
N ALA A 127 5.39 11.10 -3.78
CA ALA A 127 4.00 10.97 -4.16
C ALA A 127 3.22 10.28 -3.02
N GLY A 128 1.90 10.38 -3.04
CA GLY A 128 1.02 9.66 -2.11
C GLY A 128 -0.29 9.24 -2.79
N ILE A 129 -0.81 8.07 -2.46
CA ILE A 129 -2.06 7.55 -3.02
C ILE A 129 -2.82 6.71 -2.00
N GLY A 130 -4.13 6.93 -1.92
CA GLY A 130 -5.07 6.14 -1.12
C GLY A 130 -5.94 5.24 -1.99
N GLY A 131 -6.33 4.09 -1.45
CA GLY A 131 -7.27 3.19 -2.10
C GLY A 131 -8.10 2.40 -1.08
N PRO A 132 -9.38 2.13 -1.34
CA PRO A 132 -10.17 1.27 -0.45
C PRO A 132 -9.61 -0.15 -0.46
N VAL A 133 -9.73 -0.82 0.67
CA VAL A 133 -9.42 -2.24 0.80
C VAL A 133 -10.63 -3.04 0.31
N HIS A 134 -10.43 -3.90 -0.69
CA HIS A 134 -11.50 -4.62 -1.34
C HIS A 134 -12.25 -5.56 -0.38
N GLU A 135 -11.55 -6.24 0.52
CA GLU A 135 -12.13 -7.26 1.40
C GLU A 135 -12.69 -6.69 2.72
N ARG A 136 -12.42 -5.41 3.02
CA ARG A 136 -12.76 -4.79 4.31
C ARG A 136 -13.46 -3.47 4.06
N GLU A 137 -14.79 -3.51 4.07
CA GLU A 137 -15.60 -2.33 3.81
C GLU A 137 -15.24 -1.18 4.77
N GLY A 138 -14.96 -0.02 4.19
CA GLY A 138 -14.62 1.18 4.92
C GLY A 138 -13.22 1.18 5.54
N ASP A 139 -12.37 0.20 5.23
CA ASP A 139 -10.92 0.28 5.46
C ASP A 139 -10.21 0.74 4.18
N TRP A 140 -9.08 1.40 4.38
CA TRP A 140 -8.26 1.99 3.32
C TRP A 140 -6.81 1.57 3.48
N VAL A 141 -6.09 1.51 2.36
CA VAL A 141 -4.65 1.49 2.34
C VAL A 141 -4.15 2.81 1.75
N VAL A 142 -3.12 3.37 2.37
CA VAL A 142 -2.39 4.52 1.86
C VAL A 142 -0.96 4.10 1.60
N LEU A 143 -0.43 4.49 0.44
CA LEU A 143 0.96 4.31 0.09
C LEU A 143 1.59 5.70 -0.11
N ILE A 144 2.73 5.95 0.54
CA ILE A 144 3.45 7.21 0.39
C ILE A 144 4.91 6.90 0.08
N GLY A 145 5.42 7.52 -0.99
CA GLY A 145 6.82 7.40 -1.39
C GLY A 145 7.64 8.48 -0.71
N TRP A 146 8.77 8.11 -0.11
CA TRP A 146 9.67 9.00 0.62
C TRP A 146 11.11 8.85 0.14
N GLN A 147 11.90 9.92 0.25
CA GLN A 147 13.35 9.86 0.01
C GLN A 147 14.08 9.08 1.11
N SER A 148 13.61 9.19 2.35
CA SER A 148 14.09 8.42 3.49
C SER A 148 13.06 8.44 4.64
N VAL A 149 13.25 7.60 5.66
CA VAL A 149 12.40 7.62 6.87
C VAL A 149 12.58 8.94 7.64
N GLU A 150 13.77 9.51 7.62
CA GLU A 150 14.09 10.80 8.24
C GLU A 150 13.39 11.96 7.52
N ALA A 151 13.28 11.89 6.18
CA ALA A 151 12.53 12.88 5.40
C ALA A 151 11.05 12.89 5.79
N HIS A 152 10.44 11.70 5.91
CA HIS A 152 9.08 11.56 6.45
C HIS A 152 8.97 12.15 7.87
N ALA A 153 9.84 11.73 8.80
CA ALA A 153 9.78 12.20 10.18
C ALA A 153 9.93 13.72 10.30
N GLN A 154 10.75 14.32 9.45
CA GLN A 154 10.96 15.77 9.40
C GLN A 154 9.73 16.50 8.83
N ASP A 155 9.10 15.96 7.79
CA ASP A 155 7.88 16.51 7.20
C ASP A 155 6.68 16.43 8.16
N VAL A 156 6.55 15.34 8.91
CA VAL A 156 5.53 15.24 9.97
C VAL A 156 5.79 16.21 11.11
N ARG A 157 7.05 16.47 11.45
CA ARG A 157 7.39 17.37 12.58
C ARG A 157 7.20 18.84 12.22
N ASN A 158 7.67 19.25 11.04
CA ASN A 158 7.83 20.65 10.68
C ASN A 158 7.20 21.03 9.32
N GLY A 159 6.64 20.08 8.59
CA GLY A 159 6.08 20.26 7.25
C GLY A 159 4.56 20.08 7.20
N PRO A 160 3.96 20.13 6.00
CA PRO A 160 2.50 20.09 5.82
C PRO A 160 1.86 18.76 6.24
N MET A 161 2.63 17.70 6.41
CA MET A 161 2.09 16.39 6.80
C MET A 161 1.75 16.29 8.29
N GLY A 162 2.26 17.19 9.13
CA GLY A 162 2.06 17.14 10.58
C GLY A 162 0.58 17.19 11.01
N ASP A 163 -0.17 18.16 10.50
CA ASP A 163 -1.59 18.32 10.82
C ASP A 163 -2.42 17.15 10.29
N PHE A 164 -2.09 16.65 9.09
CA PHE A 164 -2.72 15.47 8.54
C PHE A 164 -2.50 14.24 9.42
N VAL A 165 -1.26 13.93 9.81
CA VAL A 165 -0.96 12.76 10.65
C VAL A 165 -1.65 12.86 12.01
N LYS A 166 -1.68 14.05 12.61
CA LYS A 166 -2.39 14.29 13.88
C LYS A 166 -3.89 14.01 13.74
N GLU A 167 -4.54 14.57 12.73
CA GLU A 167 -5.98 14.40 12.51
C GLU A 167 -6.34 12.97 12.07
N LEU A 168 -5.45 12.29 11.34
CA LEU A 168 -5.60 10.89 10.99
C LEU A 168 -5.55 10.01 12.25
N GLY A 169 -4.59 10.25 13.16
CA GLY A 169 -4.46 9.50 14.41
C GLY A 169 -5.62 9.70 15.40
N THR A 170 -6.26 10.88 15.39
CA THR A 170 -7.46 11.13 16.20
C THR A 170 -8.69 10.46 15.62
N THR A 171 -8.85 10.49 14.29
CA THR A 171 -10.06 9.99 13.60
C THR A 171 -10.02 8.49 13.30
N CYS A 172 -8.83 7.92 13.13
CA CYS A 172 -8.64 6.58 12.60
C CYS A 172 -7.77 5.70 13.50
N LYS A 173 -8.00 4.38 13.43
CA LYS A 173 -7.00 3.37 13.80
C LYS A 173 -6.03 3.27 12.63
N VAL A 174 -4.75 3.39 12.92
CA VAL A 174 -3.68 3.42 11.91
C VAL A 174 -2.66 2.35 12.24
N LYS A 175 -2.27 1.57 11.25
CA LYS A 175 -1.09 0.71 11.29
C LYS A 175 -0.21 1.10 10.11
N PHE A 176 1.07 1.31 10.35
CA PHE A 176 1.98 1.64 9.26
C PHE A 176 3.36 1.03 9.46
N GLY A 177 4.13 1.01 8.38
CA GLY A 177 5.56 0.75 8.40
C GLY A 177 6.19 1.19 7.09
N HIS A 178 7.52 1.34 7.10
CA HIS A 178 8.26 1.71 5.92
C HIS A 178 9.01 0.51 5.36
N ALA A 179 9.02 0.35 4.05
CA ALA A 179 9.72 -0.70 3.35
C ALA A 179 10.63 -0.14 2.27
N LYS A 180 11.80 -0.75 2.09
CA LYS A 180 12.61 -0.57 0.88
C LYS A 180 12.19 -1.62 -0.13
N LEU A 181 11.35 -1.21 -1.09
CA LEU A 181 10.82 -2.11 -2.09
C LEU A 181 11.84 -2.34 -3.22
N ARG A 182 11.93 -3.59 -3.67
CA ARG A 182 12.66 -4.00 -4.86
C ARG A 182 11.67 -4.52 -5.87
N ARG A 183 11.77 -4.02 -7.09
CA ARG A 183 11.02 -4.54 -8.23
C ARG A 183 11.66 -5.84 -8.72
N HIS A 184 10.83 -6.86 -8.87
CA HIS A 184 11.09 -8.11 -9.56
C HIS A 184 10.10 -8.17 -10.73
N GLY A 185 10.37 -8.88 -11.81
CA GLY A 185 9.42 -8.98 -12.93
C GLY A 185 9.53 -7.87 -13.98
N GLY A 186 9.14 -8.25 -15.21
CA GLY A 186 9.89 -8.06 -16.46
C GLY A 186 10.01 -9.37 -17.27
N ALA A 187 9.81 -10.52 -16.62
CA ALA A 187 9.79 -11.82 -17.27
C ALA A 187 8.41 -12.12 -17.86
N LYS A 188 8.38 -12.51 -19.13
CA LYS A 188 7.22 -13.15 -19.75
C LYS A 188 6.97 -14.46 -19.02
N LEU A 189 5.78 -14.62 -18.42
CA LEU A 189 5.24 -15.94 -18.09
C LEU A 189 4.78 -16.62 -19.38
#